data_AF-A0A0R2B9D0-F1
#
_entry.id   AF-A0A0R2B9D0-F1
#
_cell.length_a   1.000
_cell.length_b   1.000
_cell.length_c   1.000
_cell.angle_alpha   90.00
_cell.angle_beta   90.00
_cell.angle_gamma   90.00
#
_symmetry.space_group_name_H-M   'P 1'
#
loop_
_entity.id
_entity.type
_entity.pdbx_description
1 polymer ?
#
loop_
_entity_poly.entity_id
_entity_poly.type
_entity_poly.pdbx_seq_one_letter_code
_entity_poly.pdbx_strand_id
1 'polypeptide(L)'
;MKQSKKHLSAILAAALLGLAGLGFSTQSQSVSAAQAGEVVTVNYVPGYGIALWNSPQADHTFLGRTLGHGTAWKVFDVKTVNGNTWYNLGGDQWIDGKYTVDGQVSQAPSAPDHSNQANAYPWGQCTYYVKMVAPWVGSYWGNGNQWGASAKREGYTVNNTPAAGAVVSFAAGQLVGNWRADYTYGHVAYVKSYNAWNNTITITQGGMGFSNPTGPNTQTIGNAKAFTYIHR
;
A
#
# COMPACT_ATOMS: atom_id res chain seq x y z
N MET A 1 -34.80 17.07 38.05
CA MET A 1 -33.78 18.13 38.12
C MET A 1 -32.70 17.72 39.13
N LYS A 2 -31.41 17.96 38.80
CA LYS A 2 -30.16 17.85 39.61
C LYS A 2 -29.67 16.42 39.95
N GLN A 3 -28.59 15.90 39.29
CA GLN A 3 -27.12 16.08 39.56
C GLN A 3 -26.71 15.59 40.96
N SER A 4 -25.61 14.89 41.30
CA SER A 4 -24.46 14.17 40.67
C SER A 4 -23.42 13.93 41.80
N LYS A 5 -22.56 12.89 41.69
CA LYS A 5 -21.17 12.67 42.24
C LYS A 5 -21.03 11.35 43.05
N LYS A 6 -20.32 10.30 42.56
CA LYS A 6 -18.85 10.03 42.53
C LYS A 6 -18.26 9.78 43.94
N HIS A 7 -17.41 8.81 44.29
CA HIS A 7 -16.65 7.66 43.73
C HIS A 7 -16.16 6.83 44.96
N LEU A 8 -15.70 5.58 44.80
CA LEU A 8 -14.51 5.04 45.52
C LEU A 8 -14.14 3.62 45.04
N SER A 9 -12.87 3.46 44.67
CA SER A 9 -12.22 2.21 44.30
C SER A 9 -11.51 1.57 45.51
N ALA A 10 -11.43 0.25 45.56
CA ALA A 10 -10.47 -0.49 46.37
C ALA A 10 -10.11 -1.81 45.68
N ILE A 11 -8.82 -2.04 45.41
CA ILE A 11 -8.28 -3.37 45.10
C ILE A 11 -7.08 -3.59 46.02
N LEU A 12 -7.17 -4.65 46.81
CA LEU A 12 -6.15 -5.17 47.71
C LEU A 12 -5.38 -6.32 47.03
N ALA A 13 -4.09 -6.37 47.39
CA ALA A 13 -3.35 -7.56 47.80
C ALA A 13 -2.69 -8.52 46.77
N ALA A 14 -1.36 -8.54 46.93
CA ALA A 14 -0.53 -9.69 47.29
C ALA A 14 -0.06 -10.66 46.21
N ALA A 15 1.26 -10.60 46.00
CA ALA A 15 2.08 -11.59 45.33
C ALA A 15 2.26 -12.85 46.19
N LEU A 16 2.23 -14.02 45.54
CA LEU A 16 2.75 -15.29 46.04
C LEU A 16 3.63 -15.92 44.96
N LEU A 17 4.84 -16.31 45.35
CA LEU A 17 5.85 -17.02 44.57
C LEU A 17 5.41 -18.46 44.27
N GLY A 18 5.62 -18.91 43.03
CA GLY A 18 5.53 -20.33 42.65
C GLY A 18 6.15 -20.59 41.28
N LEU A 19 7.29 -21.28 41.25
CA LEU A 19 7.88 -21.86 40.05
C LEU A 19 7.09 -23.13 39.65
N ALA A 20 6.64 -23.21 38.39
CA ALA A 20 6.66 -24.42 37.54
C ALA A 20 5.75 -24.24 36.30
N GLY A 21 6.27 -24.59 35.12
CA GLY A 21 5.49 -24.88 33.93
C GLY A 21 5.16 -23.69 33.03
N LEU A 22 6.06 -23.38 32.08
CA LEU A 22 5.65 -22.67 30.86
C LEU A 22 4.86 -23.64 29.98
N GLY A 23 3.60 -23.90 30.37
CA GLY A 23 2.59 -24.32 29.43
C GLY A 23 2.30 -23.11 28.54
N PHE A 24 2.67 -23.20 27.27
CA PHE A 24 2.13 -22.30 26.26
C PHE A 24 0.64 -22.64 26.11
N SER A 25 -0.20 -22.03 26.95
CA SER A 25 -1.63 -21.92 26.65
C SER A 25 -1.74 -21.02 25.42
N THR A 26 -2.06 -21.61 24.26
CA THR A 26 -2.60 -20.87 23.13
C THR A 26 -3.99 -20.39 23.54
N GLN A 27 -4.04 -19.31 24.32
CA GLN A 27 -5.27 -18.58 24.51
C GLN A 27 -5.58 -17.92 23.17
N SER A 28 -6.45 -18.57 22.40
CA SER A 28 -7.08 -17.98 21.23
C SER A 28 -7.72 -16.67 21.69
N GLN A 29 -7.05 -15.55 21.40
CA GLN A 29 -7.63 -14.24 21.60
C GLN A 29 -8.75 -14.10 20.56
N SER A 30 -9.99 -14.34 20.99
CA SER A 30 -11.15 -13.81 20.29
C SER A 30 -11.12 -12.30 20.47
N VAL A 31 -10.43 -11.60 19.57
CA VAL A 31 -10.56 -10.14 19.46
C VAL A 31 -12.01 -9.85 19.06
N SER A 32 -12.67 -9.00 19.84
CA SER A 32 -14.06 -8.62 19.57
C SER A 32 -14.06 -7.67 18.39
N ALA A 33 -14.93 -7.88 17.39
CA ALA A 33 -14.97 -7.05 16.20
C ALA A 33 -15.07 -5.54 16.53
N ALA A 34 -14.24 -4.74 15.86
CA ALA A 34 -14.27 -3.28 15.96
C ALA A 34 -15.66 -2.71 15.74
N GLN A 35 -15.97 -1.62 16.44
CA GLN A 35 -17.25 -0.92 16.37
C GLN A 35 -17.17 0.28 15.43
N ALA A 36 -18.34 0.78 15.01
CA ALA A 36 -18.43 2.03 14.27
C ALA A 36 -17.81 3.18 15.07
N GLY A 37 -16.96 3.97 14.42
CA GLY A 37 -16.19 5.06 15.02
C GLY A 37 -14.75 4.70 15.36
N GLU A 38 -14.43 3.40 15.46
CA GLU A 38 -13.08 2.91 15.73
C GLU A 38 -12.21 2.90 14.47
N VAL A 39 -10.92 2.59 14.65
CA VAL A 39 -9.97 2.46 13.55
C VAL A 39 -9.48 1.01 13.52
N VAL A 40 -9.58 0.41 12.34
CA VAL A 40 -9.02 -0.91 12.06
C VAL A 40 -7.79 -0.76 11.18
N THR A 41 -6.81 -1.64 11.37
CA THR A 41 -5.61 -1.67 10.54
C THR A 41 -5.60 -2.91 9.66
N VAL A 42 -5.27 -2.76 8.38
CA VAL A 42 -5.15 -3.89 7.46
C VAL A 42 -3.97 -4.77 7.85
N ASN A 43 -4.26 -5.99 8.30
CA ASN A 43 -3.29 -7.03 8.58
C ASN A 43 -3.30 -8.07 7.46
N TYR A 44 -2.31 -7.95 6.57
CA TYR A 44 -2.18 -8.78 5.38
C TYR A 44 -0.69 -8.99 5.08
N VAL A 45 -0.36 -9.59 3.94
CA VAL A 45 1.04 -9.78 3.54
C VAL A 45 1.68 -8.41 3.23
N PRO A 46 2.83 -8.05 3.83
CA PRO A 46 3.56 -6.84 3.50
C PRO A 46 3.80 -6.70 1.99
N GLY A 47 3.54 -5.51 1.46
CA GLY A 47 3.63 -5.24 0.02
C GLY A 47 2.43 -5.65 -0.83
N TYR A 48 1.37 -6.16 -0.20
CA TYR A 48 0.06 -6.40 -0.81
C TYR A 48 -1.02 -5.62 -0.06
N GLY A 49 -2.25 -5.72 -0.55
CA GLY A 49 -3.40 -5.10 0.09
C GLY A 49 -4.67 -5.91 -0.09
N ILE A 50 -5.69 -5.54 0.66
CA ILE A 50 -7.01 -6.16 0.61
C ILE A 50 -7.91 -5.40 -0.37
N ALA A 51 -8.84 -6.10 -1.00
CA ALA A 51 -9.77 -5.48 -1.94
C ALA A 51 -10.76 -4.56 -1.23
N LEU A 52 -11.06 -3.42 -1.85
CA LEU A 52 -12.16 -2.54 -1.46
C LEU A 52 -13.40 -2.90 -2.30
N TRP A 53 -14.48 -3.23 -1.62
CA TRP A 53 -15.71 -3.73 -2.22
C TRP A 53 -16.82 -2.70 -2.16
N ASN A 54 -17.77 -2.74 -3.10
CA ASN A 54 -18.92 -1.84 -3.07
C ASN A 54 -19.96 -2.23 -2.00
N SER A 55 -19.94 -3.49 -1.55
CA SER A 55 -20.94 -4.02 -0.63
C SER A 55 -20.37 -5.22 0.16
N PRO A 56 -20.96 -5.59 1.32
CA PRO A 56 -20.59 -6.79 2.07
C PRO A 56 -21.39 -8.04 1.64
N GLN A 57 -22.32 -7.91 0.70
CA GLN A 57 -23.16 -9.01 0.20
C GLN A 57 -22.38 -9.94 -0.74
N ALA A 58 -22.93 -11.11 -1.04
CA ALA A 58 -22.28 -12.11 -1.91
C ALA A 58 -22.09 -11.63 -3.36
N ASP A 59 -22.89 -10.66 -3.80
CA ASP A 59 -22.85 -10.03 -5.12
C ASP A 59 -21.97 -8.76 -5.17
N HIS A 60 -21.06 -8.60 -4.20
CA HIS A 60 -20.14 -7.47 -4.17
C HIS A 60 -19.24 -7.41 -5.41
N THR A 61 -18.88 -6.19 -5.78
CA THR A 61 -18.00 -5.87 -6.90
C THR A 61 -16.76 -5.15 -6.41
N PHE A 62 -15.61 -5.51 -6.98
CA PHE A 62 -14.33 -4.88 -6.69
C PHE A 62 -14.31 -3.46 -7.25
N LEU A 63 -14.00 -2.46 -6.41
CA LEU A 63 -13.97 -1.05 -6.80
C LEU A 63 -12.69 -0.62 -7.54
N GLY A 64 -11.83 -1.58 -7.91
CA GLY A 64 -10.57 -1.27 -8.61
C GLY A 64 -9.45 -0.75 -7.71
N ARG A 65 -9.64 -0.74 -6.38
CA ARG A 65 -8.68 -0.23 -5.40
C ARG A 65 -8.42 -1.25 -4.30
N THR A 66 -7.16 -1.43 -3.92
CA THR A 66 -6.74 -2.19 -2.75
C THR A 66 -6.26 -1.28 -1.62
N LEU A 67 -6.37 -1.75 -0.39
CA LEU A 67 -5.85 -1.08 0.80
C LEU A 67 -4.62 -1.83 1.29
N GLY A 68 -3.47 -1.17 1.27
CA GLY A 68 -2.18 -1.79 1.60
C GLY A 68 -2.13 -2.30 3.05
N HIS A 69 -1.33 -3.33 3.28
CA HIS A 69 -0.99 -3.77 4.63
C HIS A 69 -0.47 -2.60 5.49
N GLY A 70 -0.88 -2.56 6.75
CA GLY A 70 -0.50 -1.52 7.71
C GLY A 70 -1.28 -0.21 7.55
N THR A 71 -2.16 -0.09 6.56
CA THR A 71 -3.02 1.09 6.43
C THR A 71 -4.16 1.06 7.45
N ALA A 72 -4.41 2.20 8.07
CA ALA A 72 -5.43 2.38 9.09
C ALA A 72 -6.66 3.08 8.51
N TRP A 73 -7.85 2.57 8.84
CA TRP A 73 -9.11 3.08 8.30
C TRP A 73 -10.16 3.23 9.39
N LYS A 74 -10.82 4.37 9.38
CA LYS A 74 -11.95 4.62 10.27
C LYS A 74 -13.15 3.78 9.82
N VAL A 75 -13.72 3.05 10.75
CA VAL A 75 -14.94 2.27 10.56
C VAL A 75 -16.14 3.19 10.73
N PHE A 76 -17.04 3.21 9.75
CA PHE A 76 -18.29 3.97 9.78
C PHE A 76 -19.50 3.09 10.09
N ASP A 77 -19.44 1.81 9.74
CA ASP A 77 -20.49 0.82 10.00
C ASP A 77 -19.88 -0.59 10.04
N VAL A 78 -20.56 -1.52 10.70
CA VAL A 78 -20.12 -2.91 10.89
C VAL A 78 -21.27 -3.83 10.50
N LYS A 79 -21.02 -4.77 9.59
CA LYS A 79 -22.01 -5.79 9.21
C LYS A 79 -21.43 -7.18 9.32
N THR A 80 -22.23 -8.10 9.84
CA THR A 80 -21.91 -9.53 9.76
C THR A 80 -22.76 -10.14 8.65
N VAL A 81 -22.11 -10.62 7.60
CA VAL A 81 -22.75 -11.26 6.44
C VAL A 81 -22.14 -12.64 6.27
N ASN A 82 -22.98 -13.69 6.30
CA ASN A 82 -22.57 -15.09 6.17
C ASN A 82 -21.47 -15.52 7.17
N GLY A 83 -21.48 -14.96 8.38
CA GLY A 83 -20.48 -15.25 9.42
C GLY A 83 -19.18 -14.47 9.30
N ASN A 84 -19.00 -13.68 8.24
CA ASN A 84 -17.86 -12.77 8.09
C ASN A 84 -18.24 -11.36 8.56
N THR A 85 -17.39 -10.75 9.36
CA THR A 85 -17.50 -9.34 9.72
C THR A 85 -16.95 -8.48 8.58
N TRP A 86 -17.67 -7.41 8.26
CA TRP A 86 -17.34 -6.43 7.24
C TRP A 86 -17.35 -5.03 7.85
N TYR A 87 -16.37 -4.23 7.48
CA TYR A 87 -16.25 -2.84 7.92
C TYR A 87 -16.51 -1.88 6.78
N ASN A 88 -17.41 -0.92 7.00
CA ASN A 88 -17.66 0.18 6.07
C ASN A 88 -16.66 1.31 6.31
N LEU A 89 -16.08 1.84 5.23
CA LEU A 89 -15.10 2.93 5.26
C LEU A 89 -15.67 4.26 4.76
N GLY A 90 -16.98 4.32 4.52
CA GLY A 90 -17.71 5.47 4.01
C GLY A 90 -18.37 5.21 2.65
N GLY A 91 -19.67 5.52 2.53
CA GLY A 91 -20.44 5.26 1.31
C GLY A 91 -20.49 3.77 0.97
N ASP A 92 -20.39 3.44 -0.31
CA ASP A 92 -20.37 2.06 -0.81
C ASP A 92 -18.94 1.50 -0.78
N GLN A 93 -18.27 1.53 0.36
CA GLN A 93 -16.89 1.04 0.50
C GLN A 93 -16.78 0.11 1.70
N TRP A 94 -16.45 -1.16 1.42
CA TRP A 94 -16.45 -2.23 2.41
C TRP A 94 -15.17 -3.06 2.33
N ILE A 95 -14.69 -3.50 3.49
CA ILE A 95 -13.55 -4.42 3.61
C ILE A 95 -13.91 -5.61 4.49
N ASP A 96 -13.29 -6.75 4.20
CA ASP A 96 -13.45 -7.97 4.99
C ASP A 96 -12.61 -7.87 6.28
N GLY A 97 -13.29 -7.93 7.42
CA GLY A 97 -12.69 -7.79 8.74
C GLY A 97 -11.69 -8.88 9.08
N LYS A 98 -11.71 -10.04 8.39
CA LYS A 98 -10.73 -11.12 8.60
C LYS A 98 -9.28 -10.68 8.35
N TYR A 99 -9.08 -9.63 7.56
CA TYR A 99 -7.77 -9.10 7.20
C TYR A 99 -7.45 -7.81 7.95
N THR A 100 -8.02 -7.64 9.13
CA THR A 100 -7.80 -6.47 9.95
C THR A 100 -7.53 -6.87 11.39
N VAL A 101 -6.98 -5.92 12.14
CA VAL A 101 -6.78 -6.02 13.58
C VAL A 101 -7.28 -4.73 14.22
N ASP A 102 -7.83 -4.86 15.44
CA ASP A 102 -8.38 -3.74 16.18
C ASP A 102 -7.27 -2.83 16.67
N GLY A 103 -7.49 -1.52 16.55
CA GLY A 103 -6.52 -0.50 16.92
C GLY A 103 -5.46 -0.24 15.85
N GLN A 104 -4.61 0.73 16.15
CA GLN A 104 -3.38 0.97 15.39
C GLN A 104 -2.40 -0.13 15.77
N VAL A 105 -2.21 -1.16 14.94
CA VAL A 105 -0.91 -1.84 15.02
C VAL A 105 0.12 -0.78 14.70
N SER A 106 1.08 -0.59 15.59
CA SER A 106 2.24 0.27 15.38
C SER A 106 2.69 0.06 13.94
N GLN A 107 2.49 1.09 13.11
CA GLN A 107 2.67 1.04 11.67
C GLN A 107 3.93 0.21 11.38
N ALA A 108 3.79 -0.95 10.73
CA ALA A 108 4.94 -1.53 10.06
C ALA A 108 5.50 -0.38 9.20
N PRO A 109 6.79 0.02 9.35
CA PRO A 109 7.26 1.31 8.86
C PRO A 109 6.76 1.52 7.43
N SER A 110 5.78 2.41 7.26
CA SER A 110 5.33 2.76 5.91
C SER A 110 6.52 3.42 5.25
N ALA A 111 6.76 3.07 4.00
CA ALA A 111 7.85 3.67 3.25
C ALA A 111 7.82 5.21 3.36
N PRO A 112 8.97 5.87 3.52
CA PRO A 112 9.03 7.29 3.84
C PRO A 112 8.45 8.13 2.70
N ASP A 113 7.47 8.99 2.97
CA ASP A 113 6.87 9.85 1.94
C ASP A 113 7.77 11.05 1.60
N HIS A 114 8.21 11.16 0.34
CA HIS A 114 9.07 12.25 -0.12
C HIS A 114 8.32 13.41 -0.80
N SER A 115 6.99 13.50 -0.63
CA SER A 115 6.18 14.55 -1.28
C SER A 115 6.58 15.98 -0.90
N ASN A 116 7.23 16.16 0.25
CA ASN A 116 7.75 17.46 0.70
C ASN A 116 9.15 17.80 0.12
N GLN A 117 9.78 16.88 -0.60
CA GLN A 117 11.09 17.12 -1.22
C GLN A 117 10.92 17.70 -2.63
N ALA A 118 11.66 18.77 -2.91
CA ALA A 118 11.76 19.32 -4.25
C ALA A 118 12.31 18.28 -5.24
N ASN A 119 11.95 18.41 -6.51
CA ASN A 119 12.43 17.53 -7.57
C ASN A 119 13.91 17.84 -7.88
N ALA A 120 14.82 16.94 -7.49
CA ALA A 120 16.26 17.11 -7.72
C ALA A 120 16.75 16.45 -9.02
N TYR A 121 15.87 15.80 -9.78
CA TYR A 121 16.25 15.18 -11.04
C TYR A 121 16.42 16.23 -12.16
N PRO A 122 17.34 16.03 -13.11
CA PRO A 122 17.51 16.97 -14.22
C PRO A 122 16.25 17.05 -15.09
N TRP A 123 15.89 18.28 -15.49
CA TRP A 123 14.73 18.54 -16.35
C TRP A 123 14.77 17.67 -17.61
N GLY A 124 13.61 17.15 -18.02
CA GLY A 124 13.45 16.33 -19.22
C GLY A 124 13.91 14.88 -19.09
N GLN A 125 14.45 14.46 -17.95
CA GLN A 125 14.77 13.05 -17.67
C GLN A 125 13.54 12.23 -17.29
N CYS A 126 13.60 10.91 -17.48
CA CYS A 126 12.51 10.02 -17.09
C CYS A 126 12.21 10.09 -15.59
N THR A 127 13.26 10.18 -14.78
CA THR A 127 13.20 10.36 -13.32
C THR A 127 12.53 11.67 -12.92
N TYR A 128 12.82 12.77 -13.62
CA TYR A 128 12.19 14.07 -13.40
C TYR A 128 10.68 14.01 -13.60
N TYR A 129 10.23 13.41 -14.71
CA TYR A 129 8.81 13.25 -14.97
C TYR A 129 8.13 12.39 -13.90
N VAL A 130 8.71 11.24 -13.55
CA VAL A 130 8.10 10.34 -12.56
C VAL A 130 8.01 11.02 -11.19
N LYS A 131 9.05 11.74 -10.75
CA LYS A 131 8.99 12.51 -9.48
C LYS A 131 7.91 13.59 -9.50
N MET A 132 7.64 14.20 -10.65
CA MET A 132 6.57 15.20 -10.78
C MET A 132 5.18 14.59 -10.64
N VAL A 133 4.93 13.39 -11.19
CA VAL A 133 3.60 12.74 -11.14
C VAL A 133 3.40 11.80 -9.94
N ALA A 134 4.50 11.34 -9.34
CA ALA A 134 4.53 10.49 -8.15
C ALA A 134 5.42 11.18 -7.08
N PRO A 135 4.96 12.29 -6.46
CA PRO A 135 5.79 13.10 -5.57
C PRO A 135 6.31 12.35 -4.35
N TRP A 136 5.69 11.23 -3.98
CA TRP A 136 6.13 10.36 -2.89
C TRP A 136 7.49 9.71 -3.14
N VAL A 137 7.98 9.59 -4.38
CA VAL A 137 9.28 8.98 -4.68
C VAL A 137 10.46 9.84 -4.22
N GLY A 138 11.57 9.23 -3.83
CA GLY A 138 12.76 9.95 -3.39
C GLY A 138 13.42 10.76 -4.52
N SER A 139 13.95 11.94 -4.17
CA SER A 139 14.64 12.83 -5.12
C SER A 139 16.09 12.41 -5.43
N TYR A 140 16.63 11.40 -4.73
CA TYR A 140 18.03 10.98 -4.80
C TYR A 140 18.21 9.47 -5.03
N TRP A 141 17.26 8.82 -5.71
CA TRP A 141 17.33 7.38 -5.98
C TRP A 141 18.26 7.01 -7.14
N GLY A 142 18.82 8.00 -7.83
CA GLY A 142 19.76 7.83 -8.94
C GLY A 142 19.06 7.68 -10.29
N ASN A 143 19.66 6.90 -11.18
CA ASN A 143 19.17 6.62 -12.53
C ASN A 143 17.96 5.68 -12.52
N GLY A 144 17.24 5.58 -13.64
CA GLY A 144 16.01 4.79 -13.72
C GLY A 144 16.18 3.33 -13.30
N ASN A 145 17.29 2.69 -13.68
CA ASN A 145 17.61 1.30 -13.26
C ASN A 145 17.97 1.15 -11.77
N GLN A 146 18.26 2.24 -11.05
CA GLN A 146 18.66 2.22 -9.64
C GLN A 146 17.48 2.40 -8.68
N TRP A 147 16.35 2.91 -9.16
CA TRP A 147 15.22 3.28 -8.32
C TRP A 147 14.68 2.13 -7.48
N GLY A 148 14.54 0.93 -8.06
CA GLY A 148 14.08 -0.25 -7.30
C GLY A 148 14.99 -0.58 -6.11
N ALA A 149 16.31 -0.52 -6.31
CA ALA A 149 17.27 -0.78 -5.24
C ALA A 149 17.28 0.34 -4.20
N SER A 150 17.20 1.59 -4.63
CA SER A 150 17.19 2.76 -3.73
C SER A 150 15.94 2.82 -2.88
N ALA A 151 14.76 2.65 -3.48
CA ALA A 151 13.50 2.61 -2.76
C ALA A 151 13.48 1.46 -1.74
N LYS A 152 13.97 0.27 -2.12
CA LYS A 152 14.05 -0.88 -1.20
C LYS A 152 14.94 -0.60 0.01
N ARG A 153 16.08 0.10 -0.15
CA ARG A 153 16.95 0.51 0.98
C ARG A 153 16.24 1.47 1.94
N GLU A 154 15.29 2.26 1.44
CA GLU A 154 14.50 3.20 2.22
C GLU A 154 13.23 2.58 2.81
N GLY A 155 12.98 1.28 2.59
CA GLY A 155 11.84 0.56 3.17
C GLY A 155 10.60 0.47 2.28
N TYR A 156 10.70 0.90 1.01
CA TYR A 156 9.62 0.68 0.04
C TYR A 156 9.45 -0.80 -0.29
N THR A 157 8.21 -1.19 -0.52
CA THR A 157 7.94 -2.50 -1.14
C THR A 157 8.39 -2.45 -2.59
N VAL A 158 9.32 -3.34 -2.94
CA VAL A 158 9.81 -3.48 -4.31
C VAL A 158 9.71 -4.95 -4.73
N ASN A 159 8.92 -5.22 -5.77
CA ASN A 159 8.62 -6.57 -6.24
C ASN A 159 8.23 -6.59 -7.73
N ASN A 160 7.74 -7.72 -8.24
CA ASN A 160 7.30 -7.89 -9.62
C ASN A 160 5.76 -7.88 -9.79
N THR A 161 5.04 -7.31 -8.81
CA THR A 161 3.59 -7.18 -8.85
C THR A 161 3.20 -5.87 -9.52
N PRO A 162 2.62 -5.88 -10.74
CA PRO A 162 2.10 -4.66 -11.35
C PRO A 162 0.89 -4.11 -10.58
N ALA A 163 0.86 -2.80 -10.37
CA ALA A 163 -0.25 -2.10 -9.74
C ALA A 163 -0.37 -0.67 -10.28
N ALA A 164 -1.60 -0.17 -10.42
CA ALA A 164 -1.82 1.25 -10.68
C ALA A 164 -1.29 2.09 -9.50
N GLY A 165 -0.66 3.22 -9.79
CA GLY A 165 -0.03 4.07 -8.77
C GLY A 165 1.40 3.67 -8.41
N ALA A 166 1.87 2.49 -8.83
CA ALA A 166 3.26 2.09 -8.66
C ALA A 166 4.17 2.83 -9.65
N VAL A 167 5.47 2.83 -9.34
CA VAL A 167 6.52 3.20 -10.30
C VAL A 167 7.18 1.94 -10.82
N VAL A 168 7.28 1.81 -12.14
CA VAL A 168 8.03 0.73 -12.78
C VAL A 168 9.45 1.19 -13.07
N SER A 169 10.42 0.39 -12.65
CA SER A 169 11.86 0.59 -12.87
C SER A 169 12.37 -0.49 -13.82
N PHE A 170 13.00 -0.06 -14.91
CA PHE A 170 13.53 -0.91 -15.95
C PHE A 170 15.05 -0.97 -15.84
N ALA A 171 15.60 -2.19 -15.91
CA ALA A 171 17.04 -2.41 -15.95
C ALA A 171 17.65 -1.82 -17.23
N ALA A 172 18.97 -1.63 -17.20
CA ALA A 172 19.73 -1.21 -18.37
C ALA A 172 19.47 -2.14 -19.57
N GLY A 173 19.12 -1.56 -20.73
CA GLY A 173 18.86 -2.33 -21.96
C GLY A 173 17.59 -3.20 -21.94
N GLN A 174 16.78 -3.17 -20.88
CA GLN A 174 15.56 -3.97 -20.76
C GLN A 174 14.55 -3.57 -21.84
N LEU A 175 13.89 -4.56 -22.46
CA LEU A 175 12.85 -4.33 -23.45
C LEU A 175 11.59 -3.74 -22.78
N VAL A 176 11.11 -2.61 -23.30
CA VAL A 176 9.93 -1.86 -22.87
C VAL A 176 8.94 -1.81 -24.04
N GLY A 177 8.05 -2.80 -24.11
CA GLY A 177 7.16 -2.95 -25.26
C GLY A 177 7.92 -3.25 -26.55
N ASN A 178 8.18 -2.22 -27.35
CA ASN A 178 8.83 -2.29 -28.66
C ASN A 178 10.18 -1.55 -28.74
N TRP A 179 10.67 -0.97 -27.65
CA TRP A 179 11.96 -0.27 -27.60
C TRP A 179 12.76 -0.73 -26.37
N ARG A 180 14.05 -0.37 -26.28
CA ARG A 180 14.90 -0.75 -25.13
C ARG A 180 15.20 0.45 -24.26
N ALA A 181 15.08 0.26 -22.94
CA ALA A 181 15.60 1.19 -21.96
C ALA A 181 17.09 1.48 -22.22
N ASP A 182 17.56 2.64 -21.79
CA ASP A 182 18.95 3.02 -22.00
C ASP A 182 19.91 1.95 -21.46
N TYR A 183 20.97 1.65 -22.20
CA TYR A 183 21.92 0.56 -21.88
C TYR A 183 22.82 0.86 -20.67
N THR A 184 22.83 2.09 -20.17
CA THR A 184 23.60 2.51 -18.99
C THR A 184 22.68 2.89 -17.83
N TYR A 185 21.64 3.68 -18.12
CA TYR A 185 20.81 4.34 -17.11
C TYR A 185 19.47 3.64 -16.87
N GLY A 186 19.09 2.69 -17.73
CA GLY A 186 17.77 2.08 -17.73
C GLY A 186 16.66 3.10 -17.93
N HIS A 187 15.50 2.87 -17.32
CA HIS A 187 14.34 3.76 -17.45
C HIS A 187 13.40 3.65 -16.25
N VAL A 188 12.57 4.67 -16.03
CA VAL A 188 11.45 4.63 -15.07
C VAL A 188 10.20 5.23 -15.68
N ALA A 189 9.04 4.72 -15.27
CA ALA A 189 7.74 5.25 -15.66
C ALA A 189 6.71 5.10 -14.54
N TYR A 190 5.65 5.90 -14.59
CA TYR A 190 4.52 5.81 -13.67
C TYR A 190 3.46 4.86 -14.24
N VAL A 191 2.95 3.94 -13.42
CA VAL A 191 1.91 2.99 -13.84
C VAL A 191 0.54 3.64 -13.64
N LYS A 192 -0.11 4.03 -14.74
CA LYS A 192 -1.45 4.61 -14.72
C LYS A 192 -2.53 3.55 -14.47
N SER A 193 -2.38 2.36 -15.04
CA SER A 193 -3.32 1.25 -14.85
C SER A 193 -2.66 -0.11 -15.09
N TYR A 194 -3.24 -1.16 -14.50
CA TYR A 194 -2.90 -2.56 -14.74
C TYR A 194 -4.15 -3.34 -15.15
N ASN A 195 -4.06 -4.07 -16.26
CA ASN A 195 -5.07 -5.02 -16.69
C ASN A 195 -4.56 -6.45 -16.46
N ALA A 196 -5.12 -7.10 -15.45
CA ALA A 196 -4.73 -8.46 -15.05
C ALA A 196 -5.07 -9.52 -16.10
N TRP A 197 -6.20 -9.37 -16.80
CA TRP A 197 -6.67 -10.34 -17.80
C TRP A 197 -5.66 -10.54 -18.93
N ASN A 198 -5.04 -9.45 -19.38
CA ASN A 198 -4.11 -9.46 -20.50
C ASN A 198 -2.65 -9.27 -20.07
N ASN A 199 -2.39 -9.20 -18.75
CA ASN A 199 -1.06 -8.93 -18.18
C ASN A 199 -0.37 -7.68 -18.80
N THR A 200 -1.13 -6.59 -18.95
CA THR A 200 -0.64 -5.33 -19.52
C THR A 200 -0.72 -4.20 -18.51
N ILE A 201 0.23 -3.26 -18.58
CA ILE A 201 0.18 -1.99 -17.86
C ILE A 201 0.14 -0.83 -18.85
N THR A 202 -0.61 0.21 -18.53
CA THR A 202 -0.50 1.51 -19.18
C THR A 202 0.41 2.39 -18.33
N ILE A 203 1.51 2.84 -18.91
CA ILE A 203 2.48 3.71 -18.27
C ILE A 203 2.41 5.12 -18.84
N THR A 204 2.75 6.10 -18.01
CA THR A 204 3.10 7.45 -18.47
C THR A 204 4.56 7.73 -18.13
N GLN A 205 5.27 8.40 -19.05
CA GLN A 205 6.72 8.58 -18.96
C GLN A 205 7.20 9.90 -19.57
N GLY A 206 8.39 10.32 -19.17
CA GLY A 206 9.19 11.37 -19.79
C GLY A 206 10.58 10.84 -20.16
N GLY A 207 11.46 11.72 -20.63
CA GLY A 207 12.81 11.38 -21.08
C GLY A 207 13.17 12.07 -22.38
N MET A 208 14.44 12.46 -22.53
CA MET A 208 14.95 13.15 -23.71
C MET A 208 14.82 12.38 -25.03
N GLY A 209 14.59 11.06 -24.97
CA GLY A 209 14.31 10.22 -26.15
C GLY A 209 12.86 10.25 -26.64
N PHE A 210 11.95 10.98 -25.97
CA PHE A 210 10.54 11.10 -26.34
C PHE A 210 10.23 12.46 -26.95
N SER A 211 9.14 12.54 -27.73
CA SER A 211 8.67 13.78 -28.36
C SER A 211 8.30 14.86 -27.34
N ASN A 212 7.84 14.46 -26.14
CA ASN A 212 7.64 15.35 -25.01
C ASN A 212 8.56 14.94 -23.83
N PRO A 213 9.73 15.57 -23.65
CA PRO A 213 10.68 15.18 -22.61
C PRO A 213 10.13 15.21 -21.19
N THR A 214 9.20 16.12 -20.89
CA THR A 214 8.54 16.22 -19.58
C THR A 214 7.23 15.46 -19.50
N GLY A 215 6.89 14.65 -20.50
CA GLY A 215 5.67 13.84 -20.54
C GLY A 215 4.36 14.66 -20.45
N PRO A 216 3.21 13.96 -20.38
CA PRO A 216 3.09 12.50 -20.41
C PRO A 216 3.25 11.95 -21.84
N ASN A 217 4.16 11.00 -22.02
CA ASN A 217 4.10 10.07 -23.14
C ASN A 217 3.43 8.81 -22.62
N THR A 218 2.34 8.36 -23.25
CA THR A 218 1.57 7.21 -22.77
C THR A 218 1.85 5.99 -23.63
N GLN A 219 2.12 4.85 -23.01
CA GLN A 219 2.34 3.57 -23.68
C GLN A 219 1.66 2.44 -22.91
N THR A 220 1.05 1.49 -23.62
CA THR A 220 0.63 0.22 -23.03
C THR A 220 1.67 -0.85 -23.36
N ILE A 221 2.19 -1.52 -22.33
CA ILE A 221 3.18 -2.59 -22.48
C ILE A 221 2.67 -3.88 -21.86
N GLY A 222 2.93 -5.00 -22.55
CA GLY A 222 2.60 -6.34 -22.09
C GLY A 222 3.70 -6.97 -21.23
N ASN A 223 3.48 -8.21 -20.82
CA ASN A 223 4.37 -8.96 -19.95
C ASN A 223 4.68 -8.22 -18.63
N ALA A 224 3.66 -7.58 -18.05
CA ALA A 224 3.85 -6.65 -16.93
C ALA A 224 4.58 -7.28 -15.73
N LYS A 225 4.34 -8.56 -15.45
CA LYS A 225 5.01 -9.28 -14.35
C LYS A 225 6.54 -9.48 -14.53
N ALA A 226 7.12 -9.11 -15.68
CA ALA A 226 8.57 -9.18 -15.90
C ALA A 226 9.35 -7.95 -15.41
N PHE A 227 8.66 -6.92 -14.92
CA PHE A 227 9.28 -5.65 -14.52
C PHE A 227 9.36 -5.50 -13.00
N THR A 228 10.18 -4.55 -12.53
CA THR A 228 10.32 -4.22 -11.11
C THR A 228 9.42 -3.03 -10.79
N TYR A 229 8.61 -3.16 -9.73
CA TYR A 229 7.65 -2.15 -9.28
C TYR A 229 8.00 -1.68 -7.88
N ILE A 230 7.90 -0.37 -7.67
CA ILE A 230 8.02 0.30 -6.38
C ILE A 230 6.62 0.72 -5.97
N HIS A 231 6.21 0.30 -4.77
CA HIS A 231 4.88 0.55 -4.23
C HIS A 231 4.96 1.49 -3.04
N ARG A 232 4.03 2.45 -3.00
CA ARG A 232 3.79 3.31 -1.85
C ARG A 232 3.13 2.55 -0.70
#